data_AF-A0A2V5RGU6-F1
#
_entry.id   AF-A0A2V5RGU6-F1
#
_cell.length_a   1.000
_cell.length_b   1.000
_cell.length_c   1.000
_cell.angle_alpha   90.00
_cell.angle_beta   90.00
_cell.angle_gamma   90.00
#
_symmetry.space_group_name_H-M   'P 1'
#
loop_
_entity.id
_entity.type
_entity.pdbx_description
1 polymer ?
#
loop_
_entity_poly.entity_id
_entity_poly.type
_entity_poly.pdbx_seq_one_letter_code
_entity_poly.pdbx_strand_id
1 'polypeptide(L)'
;MSGFFEEVKRRKVYQAAVAYLIAGGAIIQLASAAFPAWELPNWALRLVIVLLLIGFPITLILAWAFDITAQGIKAAPTTGAVGSHMRRNVITLVAAGVVVSAAAGFFLLPRVSAHKVDKSIAVLPFESLSDEKENAYFADGIQDDVLTNLSKVGDLKVISRTSVMPYRGKTSNVREIGKALGVGAILEGSVRRVGNRVRVNVQLINADTDEHLWAEDYDRDLTDVFAIQTDLAQQIVRELQAKLSPIEKAQIERRPTENGEAYLAFVEAHELFYRQDGMLRANTEKAEQLFERATELDPKFAGAFAGLARVHDWAYHDFDKTPERKEKARAAAETAIRLQPDLPEA
;
A
#
# COMPACT_ATOMS: atom_id res chain seq x y z
N MET A 1 33.99 -36.70 -22.19
CA MET A 1 33.13 -36.11 -21.13
C MET A 1 32.78 -37.11 -20.01
N SER A 2 33.44 -38.27 -19.93
CA SER A 2 33.14 -39.36 -18.96
C SER A 2 33.86 -39.25 -17.61
N GLY A 3 34.91 -38.43 -17.46
CA GLY A 3 35.67 -38.33 -16.20
C GLY A 3 35.04 -37.45 -15.11
N PHE A 4 34.15 -36.51 -15.46
CA PHE A 4 33.58 -35.57 -14.49
C PHE A 4 32.52 -36.23 -13.58
N PHE A 5 31.61 -37.01 -14.16
CA PHE A 5 30.56 -37.71 -13.40
C PHE A 5 31.12 -38.83 -12.51
N GLU A 6 32.16 -39.54 -12.99
CA GLU A 6 32.91 -40.53 -12.19
C GLU A 6 33.59 -39.87 -10.98
N GLU A 7 34.23 -38.70 -11.15
CA GLU A 7 34.90 -37.97 -10.07
C GLU A 7 33.91 -37.41 -9.02
N VAL A 8 32.75 -36.92 -9.46
CA VAL A 8 31.65 -36.44 -8.57
C VAL A 8 31.07 -37.58 -7.74
N LYS A 9 30.95 -38.78 -8.34
CA LYS A 9 30.49 -39.99 -7.66
C LYS A 9 31.55 -40.52 -6.69
N ARG A 10 32.83 -40.50 -7.06
CA ARG A 10 33.96 -40.94 -6.20
C ARG A 10 34.08 -40.09 -4.94
N ARG A 11 33.94 -38.77 -5.07
CA ARG A 11 34.07 -37.81 -3.94
C ARG A 11 32.78 -37.59 -3.14
N LYS A 12 31.75 -38.43 -3.36
CA LYS A 12 30.45 -38.37 -2.63
C LYS A 12 29.76 -37.00 -2.62
N VAL A 13 30.09 -36.09 -3.55
CA VAL A 13 29.54 -34.73 -3.60
C VAL A 13 28.01 -34.75 -3.80
N TYR A 14 27.49 -35.77 -4.48
CA TYR A 14 26.05 -36.00 -4.61
C TYR A 14 25.35 -36.26 -3.27
N GLN A 15 26.02 -36.91 -2.30
CA GLN A 15 25.46 -37.16 -0.96
C GLN A 15 25.33 -35.85 -0.17
N ALA A 16 26.35 -34.98 -0.28
CA ALA A 16 26.31 -33.65 0.33
C ALA A 16 25.22 -32.77 -0.31
N ALA A 17 25.04 -32.84 -1.63
CA ALA A 17 23.97 -32.13 -2.34
C ALA A 17 22.58 -32.60 -1.89
N VAL A 18 22.36 -33.91 -1.79
CA VAL A 18 21.08 -34.49 -1.32
C VAL A 18 20.83 -34.13 0.14
N ALA A 19 21.83 -34.23 1.01
CA ALA A 19 21.72 -33.85 2.42
C ALA A 19 21.37 -32.35 2.58
N TYR A 20 21.98 -31.48 1.76
CA TYR A 20 21.68 -30.05 1.77
C TYR A 20 20.25 -29.76 1.32
N LEU A 21 19.75 -30.44 0.28
CA LEU A 21 18.37 -30.27 -0.19
C LEU A 21 17.35 -30.72 0.86
N ILE A 22 17.62 -31.83 1.57
CA ILE A 22 16.76 -32.31 2.67
C ILE A 22 16.76 -31.31 3.83
N ALA A 23 17.94 -30.85 4.26
CA ALA A 23 18.07 -29.87 5.33
C ALA A 23 17.43 -28.52 4.98
N GLY A 24 17.67 -28.03 3.76
CA GLY A 24 17.06 -26.81 3.24
C GLY A 24 15.54 -26.91 3.16
N GLY A 25 15.01 -28.04 2.70
CA GLY A 25 13.57 -28.31 2.70
C GLY A 25 12.97 -28.28 4.11
N ALA A 26 13.61 -28.91 5.09
CA ALA A 26 13.16 -28.89 6.49
C ALA A 26 13.18 -27.48 7.09
N ILE A 27 14.22 -26.68 6.79
CA ILE A 27 14.32 -25.27 7.21
C ILE A 27 13.18 -24.44 6.62
N ILE A 28 12.89 -24.61 5.32
CA ILE A 28 11.79 -23.90 4.66
C ILE A 28 10.44 -24.31 5.25
N GLN A 29 10.24 -25.60 5.51
CA GLN A 29 9.00 -26.11 6.09
C GLN A 29 8.77 -25.55 7.51
N LEU A 30 9.80 -25.54 8.35
CA LEU A 30 9.76 -24.92 9.68
C LEU A 30 9.52 -23.41 9.60
N ALA A 31 10.23 -22.70 8.71
CA ALA A 31 10.04 -21.26 8.52
C ALA A 31 8.62 -20.94 8.04
N SER A 32 8.05 -21.73 7.12
CA SER A 32 6.69 -21.53 6.61
C SER A 32 5.61 -21.72 7.66
N ALA A 33 5.83 -22.57 8.67
CA ALA A 33 4.90 -22.79 9.76
C ALA A 33 5.08 -21.77 10.90
N ALA A 34 6.34 -21.44 11.24
CA ALA A 34 6.64 -20.59 12.39
C ALA A 34 6.54 -19.09 12.08
N PHE A 35 6.91 -18.64 10.89
CA PHE A 35 6.98 -17.21 10.58
C PHE A 35 5.61 -16.52 10.58
N PRO A 36 4.54 -17.13 10.03
CA PRO A 36 3.19 -16.56 10.15
C PRO A 36 2.72 -16.46 11.60
N ALA A 37 3.08 -17.44 12.44
CA ALA A 37 2.71 -17.44 13.86
C ALA A 37 3.41 -16.34 14.68
N TRP A 38 4.50 -15.77 14.15
CA TRP A 38 5.28 -14.70 14.76
C TRP A 38 5.07 -13.35 14.05
N GLU A 39 4.04 -13.26 13.18
CA GLU A 39 3.72 -12.09 12.36
C GLU A 39 4.91 -11.57 11.53
N LEU A 40 5.86 -12.46 11.20
CA LEU A 40 7.03 -12.06 10.43
C LEU A 40 6.60 -11.71 8.99
N PRO A 41 7.10 -10.60 8.43
CA PRO A 41 6.76 -10.20 7.08
C PRO A 41 7.14 -11.27 6.04
N ASN A 42 6.38 -11.33 4.95
CA ASN A 42 6.60 -12.29 3.86
C ASN A 42 8.00 -12.21 3.22
N TRP A 43 8.74 -11.12 3.40
CA TRP A 43 10.15 -11.01 2.96
C TRP A 43 11.11 -11.87 3.78
N ALA A 44 10.79 -12.22 5.02
CA ALA A 44 11.67 -13.00 5.91
C ALA A 44 11.85 -14.43 5.39
N LEU A 45 10.75 -15.09 4.98
CA LEU A 45 10.82 -16.42 4.37
C LEU A 45 11.62 -16.39 3.06
N ARG A 46 11.53 -15.29 2.29
CA ARG A 46 12.30 -15.10 1.06
C ARG A 46 13.80 -15.00 1.34
N LEU A 47 14.22 -14.30 2.40
CA LEU A 47 15.63 -14.26 2.79
C LEU A 47 16.19 -15.65 3.13
N VAL A 48 15.41 -16.49 3.82
CA VAL A 48 15.82 -17.86 4.14
C VAL A 48 16.09 -18.66 2.86
N ILE A 49 15.20 -18.55 1.86
CA ILE A 49 15.39 -19.22 0.56
C ILE A 49 16.64 -18.71 -0.15
N VAL A 50 16.87 -17.39 -0.15
CA VAL A 50 18.06 -16.79 -0.78
C VAL A 50 19.35 -17.27 -0.09
N LEU A 51 19.37 -17.31 1.24
CA LEU A 51 20.52 -17.82 2.00
C LEU A 51 20.80 -19.30 1.71
N LEU A 52 19.75 -20.12 1.56
CA LEU A 52 19.90 -21.53 1.17
C LEU A 52 20.43 -21.68 -0.26
N LEU A 53 19.98 -20.84 -1.20
CA LEU A 53 20.49 -20.85 -2.57
C LEU A 53 21.97 -20.45 -2.63
N ILE A 54 22.40 -19.49 -1.81
CA ILE A 54 23.82 -19.08 -1.71
C ILE A 54 24.66 -20.15 -0.99
N GLY A 55 24.11 -20.80 0.03
CA GLY A 55 24.83 -21.83 0.78
C GLY A 55 25.06 -23.11 -0.01
N PHE A 56 24.15 -23.46 -0.93
CA PHE A 56 24.27 -24.67 -1.77
C PHE A 56 25.59 -24.77 -2.55
N PRO A 57 26.04 -23.78 -3.35
CA PRO A 57 27.31 -23.84 -4.05
C PRO A 57 28.51 -23.89 -3.09
N ILE A 58 28.44 -23.22 -1.93
CA ILE A 58 29.48 -23.28 -0.89
C ILE A 58 29.61 -24.72 -0.36
N THR A 59 28.49 -25.38 -0.08
CA THR A 59 28.47 -26.78 0.36
C THR A 59 29.05 -27.72 -0.68
N LEU A 60 28.75 -27.52 -1.96
CA LEU A 60 29.33 -28.33 -3.04
C LEU A 60 30.86 -28.16 -3.15
N ILE A 61 31.37 -26.93 -2.99
CA ILE A 61 32.80 -26.64 -3.00
C ILE A 61 33.51 -27.32 -1.81
N LEU A 62 32.93 -27.22 -0.61
CA LEU A 62 33.48 -27.84 0.59
C LEU A 62 33.47 -29.38 0.50
N ALA A 63 32.37 -29.96 0.03
CA ALA A 63 32.25 -31.40 -0.18
C ALA A 63 33.23 -31.95 -1.22
N TRP A 64 33.65 -31.11 -2.17
CA TRP A 64 34.62 -31.49 -3.18
C TRP A 64 36.08 -31.34 -2.71
N ALA A 65 36.33 -30.37 -1.81
CA ALA A 65 37.65 -30.07 -1.26
C ALA A 65 38.04 -30.96 -0.07
N PHE A 66 37.08 -31.46 0.71
CA PHE A 66 37.32 -32.23 1.93
C PHE A 66 36.59 -33.58 1.89
N ASP A 67 37.33 -34.67 2.14
CA ASP A 67 36.76 -36.03 2.20
C ASP A 67 36.51 -36.40 3.67
N ILE A 68 35.24 -36.48 4.07
CA ILE A 68 34.87 -36.79 5.45
C ILE A 68 34.98 -38.31 5.65
N THR A 69 36.10 -38.74 6.24
CA THR A 69 36.33 -40.14 6.65
C THR A 69 36.28 -40.26 8.17
N ALA A 70 35.97 -41.46 8.67
CA ALA A 70 35.69 -41.76 10.09
C ALA A 70 36.86 -41.47 11.09
N GLN A 71 37.98 -40.91 10.63
CA GLN A 71 39.15 -40.53 11.44
C GLN A 71 39.43 -39.01 11.46
N GLY A 72 38.47 -38.17 11.06
CA GLY A 72 38.56 -36.70 11.09
C GLY A 72 38.75 -36.05 9.72
N ILE A 73 38.69 -34.71 9.66
CA ILE A 73 38.81 -33.91 8.42
C ILE A 73 40.25 -34.05 7.90
N LYS A 74 40.47 -34.81 6.83
CA LYS A 74 41.75 -34.90 6.13
C LYS A 74 41.60 -34.44 4.69
N ALA A 75 42.54 -33.61 4.22
CA ALA A 75 42.67 -33.29 2.81
C ALA A 75 43.03 -34.58 2.04
N ALA A 76 42.35 -34.85 0.93
CA ALA A 76 42.50 -36.11 0.19
C ALA A 76 43.95 -36.32 -0.30
N PRO A 77 44.51 -37.55 -0.28
CA PRO A 77 45.86 -37.80 -0.77
C PRO A 77 45.88 -37.64 -2.29
N THR A 78 46.72 -36.73 -2.78
CA THR A 78 46.97 -36.50 -4.20
C THR A 78 47.94 -37.55 -4.75
N THR A 79 47.45 -38.56 -5.43
CA THR A 79 48.27 -39.33 -6.37
C THR A 79 48.27 -38.65 -7.73
N GLY A 80 49.44 -38.09 -8.09
CA GLY A 80 49.96 -38.00 -9.45
C GLY A 80 49.12 -37.30 -10.52
N ALA A 81 49.59 -36.11 -10.91
CA ALA A 81 49.27 -35.35 -12.12
C ALA A 81 47.95 -34.54 -12.14
N VAL A 82 48.09 -33.33 -12.71
CA VAL A 82 47.06 -32.39 -13.19
C VAL A 82 46.63 -31.25 -12.23
N GLY A 83 47.54 -30.30 -12.01
CA GLY A 83 47.29 -29.02 -11.31
C GLY A 83 46.52 -27.93 -12.09
N SER A 84 45.99 -28.22 -13.29
CA SER A 84 45.29 -27.24 -14.15
C SER A 84 43.77 -27.53 -14.29
N HIS A 85 43.39 -28.79 -14.53
CA HIS A 85 41.98 -29.17 -14.71
C HIS A 85 41.18 -29.12 -13.40
N MET A 86 41.83 -29.34 -12.26
CA MET A 86 41.20 -29.32 -10.94
C MET A 86 40.74 -27.91 -10.56
N ARG A 87 41.56 -26.88 -10.83
CA ARG A 87 41.17 -25.46 -10.64
C ARG A 87 40.07 -25.03 -11.61
N ARG A 88 40.15 -25.44 -12.88
CA ARG A 88 39.17 -25.09 -13.92
C ARG A 88 37.78 -25.67 -13.63
N ASN A 89 37.69 -26.92 -13.16
CA ASN A 89 36.42 -27.57 -12.85
C ASN A 89 35.71 -26.98 -11.61
N VAL A 90 36.48 -26.53 -10.60
CA VAL A 90 35.95 -25.81 -9.42
C VAL A 90 35.43 -24.44 -9.81
N ILE A 91 36.18 -23.70 -10.63
CA ILE A 91 35.77 -22.37 -11.12
C ILE A 91 34.47 -22.49 -11.93
N THR A 92 34.31 -23.51 -12.76
CA THR A 92 33.05 -23.73 -13.49
C THR A 92 31.86 -24.07 -12.58
N LEU A 93 32.07 -24.81 -11.48
CA LEU A 93 31.00 -25.11 -10.51
C LEU A 93 30.58 -23.86 -9.71
N VAL A 94 31.56 -23.05 -9.30
CA VAL A 94 31.30 -21.76 -8.64
C VAL A 94 30.57 -20.81 -9.58
N ALA A 95 31.05 -20.67 -10.82
CA ALA A 95 30.45 -19.79 -11.82
C ALA A 95 29.02 -20.22 -12.17
N ALA A 96 28.77 -21.52 -12.35
CA ALA A 96 27.43 -22.03 -12.60
C ALA A 96 26.49 -21.79 -11.40
N GLY A 97 26.97 -22.03 -10.17
CA GLY A 97 26.20 -21.77 -8.95
C GLY A 97 25.84 -20.30 -8.74
N VAL A 98 26.77 -19.38 -9.02
CA VAL A 98 26.54 -17.93 -8.95
C VAL A 98 25.57 -17.47 -10.03
N VAL A 99 25.71 -17.96 -11.27
CA VAL A 99 24.80 -17.61 -12.38
C VAL A 99 23.39 -18.13 -12.12
N VAL A 100 23.25 -19.37 -11.63
CA VAL A 100 21.94 -19.96 -11.29
C VAL A 100 21.31 -19.24 -10.10
N SER A 101 22.09 -18.85 -9.08
CA SER A 101 21.57 -18.11 -7.91
C SER A 101 21.20 -16.67 -8.28
N ALA A 102 21.98 -16.01 -9.14
CA ALA A 102 21.67 -14.67 -9.65
C ALA A 102 20.46 -14.69 -10.59
N ALA A 103 20.34 -15.70 -11.46
CA ALA A 103 19.17 -15.89 -12.32
C ALA A 103 17.93 -16.24 -11.50
N ALA A 104 18.04 -17.14 -10.52
CA ALA A 104 16.95 -17.47 -9.60
C ALA A 104 16.51 -16.24 -8.80
N GLY A 105 17.45 -15.44 -8.28
CA GLY A 105 17.15 -14.16 -7.62
C GLY A 105 16.48 -13.15 -8.56
N PHE A 106 16.92 -13.07 -9.82
CA PHE A 106 16.37 -12.17 -10.82
C PHE A 106 14.97 -12.58 -11.29
N PHE A 107 14.66 -13.88 -11.36
CA PHE A 107 13.37 -14.42 -11.84
C PHE A 107 12.36 -14.75 -10.72
N LEU A 108 12.79 -15.08 -9.51
CA LEU A 108 11.91 -15.39 -8.36
C LEU A 108 11.56 -14.16 -7.52
N LEU A 109 12.27 -13.03 -7.66
CA LEU A 109 11.79 -11.76 -7.13
C LEU A 109 10.72 -11.24 -8.11
N PRO A 110 9.42 -11.23 -7.72
CA PRO A 110 8.44 -10.55 -8.55
C PRO A 110 8.81 -9.08 -8.55
N ARG A 111 9.36 -8.60 -9.66
CA ARG A 111 9.23 -7.19 -10.01
C ARG A 111 7.75 -7.00 -10.29
N VAL A 112 6.98 -6.71 -9.25
CA VAL A 112 5.67 -6.08 -9.40
C VAL A 112 5.96 -4.66 -9.88
N SER A 113 6.42 -4.52 -11.12
CA SER A 113 6.23 -3.30 -11.87
C SER A 113 4.82 -3.40 -12.40
N ALA A 114 3.89 -2.76 -11.69
CA ALA A 114 2.58 -2.49 -12.26
C ALA A 114 2.81 -1.81 -13.61
N HIS A 115 2.10 -2.26 -14.65
CA HIS A 115 2.14 -1.59 -15.96
C HIS A 115 1.72 -0.14 -15.74
N LYS A 116 2.63 0.77 -16.06
CA LYS A 116 2.43 2.20 -15.87
C LYS A 116 1.34 2.68 -16.83
N VAL A 117 0.40 3.46 -16.31
CA VAL A 117 -0.61 4.15 -17.10
C VAL A 117 -0.23 5.62 -17.10
N ASP A 118 -0.05 6.23 -18.28
CA ASP A 118 0.50 7.60 -18.36
C ASP A 118 -0.39 8.62 -17.65
N LYS A 119 -1.72 8.52 -17.80
CA LYS A 119 -2.69 9.34 -17.07
C LYS A 119 -3.10 8.66 -15.77
N SER A 120 -2.21 8.66 -14.79
CA SER A 120 -2.50 8.09 -13.49
C SER A 120 -1.86 8.84 -12.33
N ILE A 121 -2.56 8.84 -11.21
CA ILE A 121 -2.17 9.56 -10.01
C ILE A 121 -2.36 8.72 -8.75
N ALA A 122 -1.40 8.83 -7.83
CA ALA A 122 -1.58 8.42 -6.44
C ALA A 122 -1.60 9.67 -5.56
N VAL A 123 -2.60 9.79 -4.70
CA VAL A 123 -2.66 10.85 -3.69
C VAL A 123 -2.12 10.27 -2.38
N LEU A 124 -0.97 10.73 -1.93
CA LEU A 124 -0.41 10.24 -0.67
C LEU A 124 -1.19 10.79 0.54
N PRO A 125 -1.14 10.10 1.69
CA PRO A 125 -1.77 10.59 2.91
C PRO A 125 -1.23 11.98 3.27
N PHE A 126 -2.10 12.98 3.36
CA PHE A 126 -1.67 14.33 3.69
C PHE A 126 -1.14 14.42 5.11
N GLU A 127 -0.07 15.18 5.29
CA GLU A 127 0.50 15.42 6.62
C GLU A 127 -0.33 16.44 7.39
N SER A 128 -0.65 16.15 8.66
CA SER A 128 -1.22 17.15 9.57
C SER A 128 -0.08 17.89 10.27
N LEU A 129 0.11 19.18 9.99
CA LEU A 129 1.14 20.01 10.62
C LEU A 129 0.69 20.57 11.98
N SER A 130 -0.06 19.77 12.74
CA SER A 130 -0.67 20.06 14.04
C SER A 130 -0.69 18.79 14.89
N ASP A 131 -0.45 18.95 16.20
CA ASP A 131 -0.47 17.85 17.17
C ASP A 131 -1.89 17.41 17.59
N GLU A 132 -2.91 18.22 17.26
CA GLU A 132 -4.32 17.90 17.55
C GLU A 132 -4.84 16.78 16.64
N LYS A 133 -5.42 15.73 17.25
CA LYS A 133 -6.00 14.59 16.53
C LYS A 133 -7.13 14.98 15.57
N GLU A 134 -7.91 16.00 15.91
CA GLU A 134 -8.98 16.54 15.05
C GLU A 134 -8.44 17.03 13.70
N ASN A 135 -7.25 17.65 13.71
CA ASN A 135 -6.63 18.17 12.49
C ASN A 135 -6.05 17.05 11.61
N ALA A 136 -5.70 15.90 12.20
CA ALA A 136 -5.35 14.71 11.44
C ALA A 136 -6.56 14.12 10.70
N TYR A 137 -7.74 14.07 11.33
CA TYR A 137 -8.96 13.63 10.64
C TYR A 137 -9.37 14.57 9.53
N PHE A 138 -9.21 15.87 9.77
CA PHE A 138 -9.46 16.86 8.75
C PHE A 138 -8.52 16.67 7.55
N ALA A 139 -7.21 16.50 7.77
CA ALA A 139 -6.24 16.24 6.70
C ALA A 139 -6.60 14.99 5.89
N ASP A 140 -7.00 13.92 6.57
CA ASP A 140 -7.43 12.67 5.94
C ASP A 140 -8.72 12.84 5.14
N GLY A 141 -9.69 13.61 5.65
CA GLY A 141 -10.92 13.94 4.92
C GLY A 141 -10.65 14.73 3.64
N ILE A 142 -9.76 15.72 3.68
CA ILE A 142 -9.35 16.45 2.48
C ILE A 142 -8.68 15.52 1.46
N GLN A 143 -7.80 14.63 1.90
CA GLN A 143 -7.18 13.64 1.01
C GLN A 143 -8.22 12.73 0.34
N ASP A 144 -9.22 12.27 1.10
CA ASP A 144 -10.26 11.37 0.59
C ASP A 144 -11.19 12.07 -0.40
N ASP A 145 -11.55 13.32 -0.13
CA ASP A 145 -12.37 14.14 -1.03
C ASP A 145 -11.64 14.46 -2.33
N VAL A 146 -10.34 14.75 -2.27
CA VAL A 146 -9.51 14.94 -3.48
C VAL A 146 -9.48 13.67 -4.30
N LEU A 147 -9.28 12.51 -3.67
CA LEU A 147 -9.30 11.21 -4.33
C LEU A 147 -10.67 10.94 -4.98
N THR A 148 -11.75 11.25 -4.27
CA THR A 148 -13.13 11.12 -4.75
C THR A 148 -13.44 12.05 -5.92
N ASN A 149 -12.95 13.28 -5.92
CA ASN A 149 -13.14 14.20 -7.04
C ASN A 149 -12.32 13.79 -8.26
N LEU A 150 -11.09 13.31 -8.06
CA LEU A 150 -10.26 12.81 -9.15
C LEU A 150 -10.81 11.52 -9.76
N SER A 151 -11.44 10.65 -8.96
CA SER A 151 -12.00 9.38 -9.45
C SER A 151 -13.23 9.56 -10.36
N LYS A 152 -13.89 10.72 -10.30
CA LYS A 152 -14.96 11.11 -11.22
C LYS A 152 -14.45 11.34 -12.65
N VAL A 153 -13.15 11.58 -12.83
CA VAL A 153 -12.55 11.87 -14.14
C VAL A 153 -12.23 10.55 -14.85
N GLY A 154 -13.04 10.17 -15.84
CA GLY A 154 -12.90 8.87 -16.52
C GLY A 154 -11.60 8.69 -17.29
N ASP A 155 -10.94 9.79 -17.68
CA ASP A 155 -9.64 9.78 -18.39
C ASP A 155 -8.42 9.72 -17.43
N LEU A 156 -8.66 9.57 -16.13
CA LEU A 156 -7.62 9.53 -15.08
C LEU A 156 -7.72 8.24 -14.26
N LYS A 157 -6.63 7.47 -14.19
CA LYS A 157 -6.53 6.33 -13.26
C LYS A 157 -6.09 6.82 -11.88
N VAL A 158 -6.95 6.64 -10.88
CA VAL A 158 -6.67 7.02 -9.49
C VAL A 158 -6.40 5.78 -8.63
N ILE A 159 -5.33 5.81 -7.85
CA ILE A 159 -5.00 4.73 -6.89
C ILE A 159 -5.84 4.87 -5.63
N SER A 160 -6.33 3.75 -5.10
CA SER A 160 -7.19 3.73 -3.92
C SER A 160 -6.49 4.19 -2.63
N ARG A 161 -7.26 4.79 -1.71
CA ARG A 161 -6.82 5.20 -0.37
C ARG A 161 -6.06 4.09 0.36
N THR A 162 -6.59 2.87 0.35
CA THR A 162 -6.00 1.69 1.01
C THR A 162 -4.61 1.33 0.48
N SER A 163 -4.35 1.55 -0.80
CA SER A 163 -3.07 1.23 -1.43
C SER A 163 -1.98 2.25 -1.10
N VAL A 164 -2.37 3.49 -0.76
CA VAL A 164 -1.43 4.59 -0.43
C VAL A 164 -1.20 4.74 1.09
N MET A 165 -2.09 4.20 1.93
CA MET A 165 -1.95 4.28 3.40
C MET A 165 -0.59 3.80 3.95
N PRO A 166 0.04 2.73 3.44
CA PRO A 166 1.35 2.28 3.95
C PRO A 166 2.49 3.30 3.78
N TYR A 167 2.31 4.35 2.99
CA TYR A 167 3.30 5.40 2.76
C TYR A 167 3.15 6.61 3.71
N ARG A 168 2.16 6.61 4.61
CA ARG A 168 1.96 7.68 5.60
C ARG A 168 3.22 7.89 6.44
N GLY A 169 3.67 9.15 6.53
CA GLY A 169 4.79 9.56 7.39
C GLY A 169 6.14 8.92 7.01
N LYS A 170 6.25 8.35 5.81
CA LYS A 170 7.51 7.82 5.30
C LYS A 170 8.11 8.81 4.32
N THR A 171 9.32 9.26 4.61
CA THR A 171 10.22 9.87 3.62
C THR A 171 10.75 8.76 2.70
N SER A 172 9.89 8.27 1.80
CA SER A 172 10.26 7.32 0.76
C SER A 172 10.55 8.05 -0.54
N ASN A 173 11.39 7.46 -1.38
CA ASN A 173 11.69 8.05 -2.69
C ASN A 173 10.43 7.99 -3.57
N VAL A 174 9.95 9.16 -4.04
CA VAL A 174 8.74 9.29 -4.87
C VAL A 174 8.79 8.36 -6.09
N ARG A 175 9.98 8.17 -6.68
CA ARG A 175 10.19 7.27 -7.82
C ARG A 175 9.96 5.80 -7.48
N GLU A 176 10.27 5.38 -6.26
CA GLU A 176 10.02 4.02 -5.79
C GLU A 176 8.53 3.79 -5.54
N ILE A 177 7.86 4.77 -4.91
CA ILE A 177 6.41 4.76 -4.70
C ILE A 177 5.69 4.68 -6.06
N GLY A 178 6.10 5.51 -7.01
CA GLY A 178 5.54 5.57 -8.36
C GLY A 178 5.62 4.23 -9.09
N LYS A 179 6.77 3.55 -9.00
CA LYS A 179 6.97 2.20 -9.54
C LYS A 179 6.14 1.14 -8.83
N ALA A 180 6.04 1.20 -7.51
CA ALA A 180 5.28 0.25 -6.71
C ALA A 180 3.78 0.36 -6.98
N LEU A 181 3.27 1.58 -7.16
CA LEU A 181 1.85 1.85 -7.44
C LEU A 181 1.51 1.81 -8.95
N GLY A 182 2.51 1.90 -9.82
CA GLY A 182 2.34 1.94 -11.27
C GLY A 182 1.67 3.22 -11.76
N VAL A 183 2.09 4.36 -11.19
CA VAL A 183 1.51 5.69 -11.50
C VAL A 183 2.46 6.62 -12.25
N GLY A 184 1.89 7.57 -13.00
CA GLY A 184 2.61 8.63 -13.71
C GLY A 184 2.92 9.85 -12.84
N ALA A 185 2.04 10.14 -11.89
CA ALA A 185 2.21 11.27 -10.98
C ALA A 185 1.85 10.90 -9.53
N ILE A 186 2.42 11.64 -8.60
CA ILE A 186 2.16 11.53 -7.17
C ILE A 186 1.76 12.91 -6.66
N LEU A 187 0.66 12.98 -5.91
CA LEU A 187 0.26 14.17 -5.17
C LEU A 187 0.68 14.02 -3.71
N GLU A 188 1.52 14.93 -3.26
CA GLU A 188 1.87 15.12 -1.85
C GLU A 188 1.21 16.38 -1.33
N GLY A 189 0.95 16.41 -0.02
CA GLY A 189 0.38 17.59 0.59
C GLY A 189 0.41 17.58 2.10
N SER A 190 0.24 18.76 2.66
CA SER A 190 0.10 18.97 4.09
C SER A 190 -1.05 19.91 4.37
N VAL A 191 -1.74 19.66 5.48
CA VAL A 191 -2.89 20.43 5.92
C VAL A 191 -2.62 20.92 7.33
N ARG A 192 -2.94 22.19 7.55
CA ARG A 192 -2.95 22.81 8.88
C ARG A 192 -4.25 23.57 9.04
N ARG A 193 -4.95 23.31 10.14
CA ARG A 193 -6.11 24.09 10.55
C ARG A 193 -5.80 24.87 11.82
N VAL A 194 -6.18 26.14 11.84
CA VAL A 194 -6.11 27.00 13.04
C VAL A 194 -7.42 27.75 13.15
N GLY A 195 -8.28 27.33 14.08
CA GLY A 195 -9.65 27.85 14.21
C GLY A 195 -10.44 27.61 12.92
N ASN A 196 -10.91 28.69 12.29
CA ASN A 196 -11.66 28.65 11.03
C ASN A 196 -10.76 28.73 9.77
N ARG A 197 -9.44 28.91 9.92
CA ARG A 197 -8.52 29.05 8.78
C ARG A 197 -7.86 27.71 8.47
N VAL A 198 -7.81 27.39 7.19
CA VAL A 198 -7.24 26.15 6.65
C VAL A 198 -6.14 26.53 5.68
N ARG A 199 -4.94 26.00 5.94
CA ARG A 199 -3.80 26.05 5.03
C ARG A 199 -3.53 24.68 4.45
N VAL A 200 -3.47 24.60 3.12
CA VAL A 200 -3.20 23.37 2.37
C VAL A 200 -2.02 23.66 1.43
N ASN A 201 -0.90 22.98 1.63
CA ASN A 201 0.21 22.95 0.69
C ASN A 201 0.11 21.65 -0.10
N VAL A 202 0.19 21.73 -1.43
CA VAL A 202 0.07 20.57 -2.31
C VAL A 202 1.09 20.64 -3.42
N GLN A 203 1.61 19.47 -3.80
CA GLN A 203 2.68 19.34 -4.78
C GLN A 203 2.39 18.12 -5.66
N LEU A 204 2.36 18.33 -6.96
CA LEU A 204 2.22 17.30 -7.96
C LEU A 204 3.60 16.98 -8.54
N ILE A 205 4.04 15.73 -8.39
CA ILE A 205 5.39 15.28 -8.72
C ILE A 205 5.33 14.23 -9.82
N ASN A 206 6.22 14.33 -10.80
CA ASN A 206 6.41 13.31 -11.82
C ASN A 206 7.09 12.08 -11.21
N ALA A 207 6.40 10.93 -11.28
CA ALA A 207 6.85 9.69 -10.68
C ALA A 207 8.12 9.09 -11.31
N ASP A 208 8.50 9.50 -12.53
CA ASP A 208 9.72 9.01 -13.20
C ASP A 208 10.93 9.89 -12.90
N THR A 209 10.74 11.21 -13.04
CA THR A 209 11.85 12.17 -13.00
C THR A 209 12.08 12.73 -11.60
N ASP A 210 11.11 12.61 -10.69
CA ASP A 210 11.11 13.27 -9.38
C ASP A 210 11.07 14.81 -9.51
N GLU A 211 10.52 15.31 -10.62
CA GLU A 211 10.36 16.74 -10.88
C GLU A 211 8.98 17.22 -10.44
N HIS A 212 8.92 18.40 -9.82
CA HIS A 212 7.65 19.06 -9.49
C HIS A 212 7.00 19.55 -10.79
N LEU A 213 5.84 19.00 -11.11
CA LEU A 213 4.99 19.46 -12.21
C LEU A 213 4.28 20.76 -11.81
N TRP A 214 3.79 20.80 -10.57
CA TRP A 214 3.04 21.92 -10.02
C TRP A 214 3.09 21.90 -8.49
N ALA A 215 3.02 23.08 -7.87
CA ALA A 215 2.88 23.23 -6.43
C ALA A 215 2.08 24.50 -6.14
N GLU A 216 1.24 24.46 -5.10
CA GLU A 216 0.40 25.58 -4.71
C GLU A 216 0.15 25.60 -3.21
N ASP A 217 -0.03 26.82 -2.70
CA ASP A 217 -0.36 27.09 -1.30
C ASP A 217 -1.74 27.76 -1.21
N TYR A 218 -2.67 27.08 -0.56
CA TYR A 218 -4.00 27.62 -0.27
C TYR A 218 -4.10 28.06 1.19
N ASP A 219 -4.59 29.27 1.42
CA ASP A 219 -4.90 29.79 2.77
C ASP A 219 -6.30 30.43 2.75
N ARG A 220 -7.30 29.65 3.19
CA ARG A 220 -8.72 30.00 3.08
C ARG A 220 -9.47 29.73 4.38
N ASP A 221 -10.69 30.22 4.45
CA ASP A 221 -11.63 29.84 5.51
C ASP A 221 -12.18 28.43 5.26
N LEU A 222 -12.57 27.76 6.34
CA LEU A 222 -13.05 26.37 6.32
C LEU A 222 -14.24 26.17 5.38
N THR A 223 -15.14 27.15 5.27
CA THR A 223 -16.28 27.14 4.35
C THR A 223 -15.86 27.13 2.87
N ASP A 224 -14.65 27.61 2.57
CA ASP A 224 -14.09 27.66 1.23
C ASP A 224 -13.21 26.44 0.93
N VAL A 225 -13.11 25.47 1.85
CA VAL A 225 -12.28 24.27 1.63
C VAL A 225 -12.72 23.47 0.41
N PHE A 226 -14.02 23.47 0.10
CA PHE A 226 -14.55 22.85 -1.11
C PHE A 226 -14.05 23.52 -2.38
N ALA A 227 -13.83 24.84 -2.36
CA ALA A 227 -13.25 25.54 -3.50
C ALA A 227 -11.79 25.11 -3.71
N ILE A 228 -11.04 24.83 -2.63
CA ILE A 228 -9.69 24.26 -2.73
C ILE A 228 -9.76 22.88 -3.39
N GLN A 229 -10.65 22.00 -2.93
CA GLN A 229 -10.78 20.65 -3.49
C GLN A 229 -11.14 20.67 -4.98
N THR A 230 -12.10 21.52 -5.39
CA THR A 230 -12.49 21.69 -6.77
C THR A 230 -11.34 22.23 -7.62
N ASP A 231 -10.67 23.30 -7.16
CA ASP A 231 -9.56 23.91 -7.89
C ASP A 231 -8.38 22.94 -8.05
N LEU A 232 -8.03 22.25 -6.96
CA LEU A 232 -7.00 21.20 -6.95
C LEU A 232 -7.30 20.10 -7.97
N ALA A 233 -8.52 19.55 -7.97
CA ALA A 233 -8.90 18.52 -8.93
C ALA A 233 -8.81 19.03 -10.37
N GLN A 234 -9.30 20.24 -10.65
CA GLN A 234 -9.22 20.81 -12.00
C GLN A 234 -7.78 21.12 -12.42
N GLN A 235 -6.93 21.60 -11.51
CA GLN A 235 -5.52 21.88 -11.79
C GLN A 235 -4.74 20.59 -12.06
N ILE A 236 -4.93 19.55 -11.24
CA ILE A 236 -4.33 18.22 -11.48
C ILE A 236 -4.72 17.67 -12.85
N VAL A 237 -6.00 17.75 -13.20
CA VAL A 237 -6.50 17.31 -14.51
C VAL A 237 -5.82 18.07 -15.66
N ARG A 238 -5.61 19.39 -15.50
CA ARG A 238 -4.90 20.23 -16.47
C ARG A 238 -3.43 19.80 -16.61
N GLU A 239 -2.72 19.68 -15.50
CA GLU A 239 -1.29 19.30 -15.48
C GLU A 239 -1.05 17.91 -16.06
N LEU A 240 -1.94 16.95 -15.75
CA LEU A 240 -1.88 15.59 -16.29
C LEU A 240 -2.47 15.46 -17.69
N GLN A 241 -2.92 16.56 -18.29
CA GLN A 241 -3.53 16.60 -19.62
C GLN A 241 -4.68 15.58 -19.78
N ALA A 242 -5.42 15.36 -18.70
CA ALA A 242 -6.60 14.50 -18.69
C ALA A 242 -7.80 15.27 -19.27
N LYS A 243 -8.66 14.56 -20.00
CA LYS A 243 -9.89 15.13 -20.53
C LYS A 243 -10.93 15.23 -19.43
N LEU A 244 -11.57 16.39 -19.33
CA LEU A 244 -12.66 16.64 -18.40
C LEU A 244 -13.90 17.05 -19.18
N SER A 245 -14.94 16.23 -19.11
CA SER A 245 -16.24 16.56 -19.69
C SER A 245 -16.99 17.61 -18.84
N PRO A 246 -17.95 18.33 -19.41
CA PRO A 246 -18.78 19.27 -18.65
C PRO A 246 -19.55 18.62 -17.49
N ILE A 247 -19.94 17.35 -17.64
CA ILE A 247 -20.68 16.60 -16.61
C ILE A 247 -19.76 16.28 -15.43
N GLU A 248 -18.57 15.74 -15.70
CA GLU A 248 -17.57 15.46 -14.66
C GLU A 248 -17.15 16.75 -13.94
N LYS A 249 -16.98 17.85 -14.69
CA LYS A 249 -16.70 19.17 -14.12
C LYS A 249 -17.81 19.61 -13.15
N ALA A 250 -19.07 19.53 -13.55
CA ALA A 250 -20.20 19.89 -12.69
C ALA A 250 -20.28 19.02 -11.43
N GLN A 251 -19.92 17.73 -11.52
CA GLN A 251 -19.87 16.83 -10.37
C GLN A 251 -18.71 17.12 -9.40
N ILE A 252 -17.59 17.65 -9.90
CA ILE A 252 -16.45 18.09 -9.07
C ILE A 252 -16.72 19.45 -8.41
N GLU A 253 -17.48 20.32 -9.07
CA GLU A 253 -17.86 21.65 -8.54
C GLU A 253 -18.99 21.60 -7.51
N ARG A 254 -19.68 20.46 -7.39
CA ARG A 254 -20.77 20.27 -6.43
C ARG A 254 -20.22 20.23 -5.00
N ARG A 255 -20.67 21.19 -4.19
CA ARG A 255 -20.34 21.24 -2.76
C ARG A 255 -21.22 20.28 -1.96
N PRO A 256 -20.67 19.52 -1.01
CA PRO A 256 -21.47 18.62 -0.16
C PRO A 256 -22.32 19.39 0.86
N THR A 257 -21.85 20.54 1.33
CA THR A 257 -22.57 21.44 2.26
C THR A 257 -22.07 22.89 2.10
N GLU A 258 -22.86 23.86 2.54
CA GLU A 258 -22.45 25.27 2.70
C GLU A 258 -21.95 25.58 4.13
N ASN A 259 -22.08 24.63 5.07
CA ASN A 259 -21.74 24.81 6.47
C ASN A 259 -20.45 24.05 6.82
N GLY A 260 -19.38 24.81 7.10
CA GLY A 260 -18.07 24.23 7.46
C GLY A 260 -18.08 23.41 8.75
N GLU A 261 -18.89 23.78 9.75
CA GLU A 261 -19.02 23.00 10.99
C GLU A 261 -19.74 21.68 10.75
N ALA A 262 -20.78 21.67 9.89
CA ALA A 262 -21.46 20.45 9.49
C ALA A 262 -20.50 19.50 8.78
N TYR A 263 -19.63 20.04 7.94
CA TYR A 263 -18.59 19.27 7.25
C TYR A 263 -17.54 18.68 8.21
N LEU A 264 -17.07 19.44 9.20
CA LEU A 264 -16.13 18.92 10.20
C LEU A 264 -16.73 17.74 10.97
N ALA A 265 -17.97 17.89 11.43
CA ALA A 265 -18.69 16.81 12.12
C ALA A 265 -18.85 15.58 11.22
N PHE A 266 -19.19 15.79 9.94
CA PHE A 266 -19.29 14.71 8.94
C PHE A 266 -17.97 13.96 8.74
N VAL A 267 -16.85 14.66 8.54
CA VAL A 267 -15.53 14.05 8.31
C VAL A 267 -15.06 13.28 9.54
N GLU A 268 -15.23 13.84 10.75
CA GLU A 268 -14.88 13.15 11.99
C GLU A 268 -15.74 11.88 12.17
N ALA A 269 -17.04 11.96 11.89
CA ALA A 269 -17.94 10.81 11.96
C ALA A 269 -17.52 9.70 10.99
N HIS A 270 -17.16 10.07 9.76
CA HIS A 270 -16.74 9.13 8.72
C HIS A 270 -15.47 8.38 9.12
N GLU A 271 -14.44 9.10 9.57
CA GLU A 271 -13.18 8.48 10.00
C GLU A 271 -13.36 7.59 11.23
N LEU A 272 -14.17 7.99 12.21
CA LEU A 272 -14.49 7.15 13.36
C LEU A 272 -15.19 5.86 12.94
N PHE A 273 -16.18 5.96 12.05
CA PHE A 273 -16.95 4.80 11.63
C PHE A 273 -16.11 3.74 10.89
N TYR A 274 -15.16 4.17 10.05
CA TYR A 274 -14.32 3.26 9.27
C TYR A 274 -13.03 2.83 9.96
N ARG A 275 -12.76 3.35 11.15
CA ARG A 275 -11.56 3.01 11.90
C ARG A 275 -11.55 1.54 12.33
N GLN A 276 -10.39 0.90 12.13
CA GLN A 276 -10.12 -0.47 12.59
C GLN A 276 -9.20 -0.43 13.83
N ASP A 277 -9.76 -0.17 15.00
CA ASP A 277 -9.03 -0.09 16.29
C ASP A 277 -9.60 -1.02 17.39
N GLY A 278 -10.58 -1.86 17.05
CA GLY A 278 -11.26 -2.74 18.00
C GLY A 278 -12.27 -2.04 18.91
N MET A 279 -12.48 -0.72 18.80
CA MET A 279 -13.49 0.06 19.54
C MET A 279 -14.76 0.29 18.72
N LEU A 280 -15.10 -0.65 17.83
CA LEU A 280 -16.10 -0.48 16.78
C LEU A 280 -17.45 0.05 17.29
N ARG A 281 -17.97 -0.50 18.39
CA ARG A 281 -19.24 -0.03 18.97
C ARG A 281 -19.17 1.42 19.46
N ALA A 282 -18.16 1.76 20.26
CA ALA A 282 -17.98 3.11 20.79
C ALA A 282 -17.76 4.14 19.67
N ASN A 283 -16.99 3.75 18.64
CA ASN A 283 -16.77 4.57 17.46
C ASN A 283 -18.06 4.77 16.65
N THR A 284 -18.88 3.73 16.52
CA THR A 284 -20.20 3.79 15.85
C THR A 284 -21.15 4.72 16.59
N GLU A 285 -21.24 4.60 17.92
CA GLU A 285 -22.09 5.47 18.76
C GLU A 285 -21.63 6.94 18.71
N LYS A 286 -20.31 7.20 18.68
CA LYS A 286 -19.78 8.56 18.51
C LYS A 286 -20.01 9.09 17.09
N ALA A 287 -19.85 8.26 16.07
CA ALA A 287 -20.13 8.62 14.68
C ALA A 287 -21.62 8.97 14.48
N GLU A 288 -22.54 8.25 15.13
CA GLU A 288 -23.98 8.58 15.15
C GLU A 288 -24.21 10.02 15.61
N GLN A 289 -23.67 10.39 16.77
CA GLN A 289 -23.82 11.74 17.33
C GLN A 289 -23.26 12.84 16.43
N LEU A 290 -22.13 12.57 15.76
CA LEU A 290 -21.50 13.53 14.87
C LEU A 290 -22.25 13.68 13.54
N PHE A 291 -22.79 12.58 12.97
CA PHE A 291 -23.66 12.67 11.80
C PHE A 291 -24.98 13.37 12.13
N GLU A 292 -25.60 13.07 13.28
CA GLU A 292 -26.78 13.80 13.75
C GLU A 292 -26.48 15.30 13.85
N ARG A 293 -25.37 15.67 14.48
CA ARG A 293 -24.93 17.07 14.57
C ARG A 293 -24.74 17.72 13.19
N ALA A 294 -24.15 17.00 12.23
CA ALA A 294 -24.00 17.49 10.86
C ALA A 294 -25.36 17.76 10.20
N THR A 295 -26.34 16.87 10.38
CA THR A 295 -27.70 17.05 9.83
C THR A 295 -28.49 18.18 10.52
N GLU A 296 -28.23 18.46 11.80
CA GLU A 296 -28.81 19.61 12.51
C GLU A 296 -28.23 20.94 12.00
N LEU A 297 -26.92 20.97 11.75
CA LEU A 297 -26.20 22.13 11.27
C LEU A 297 -26.51 22.45 9.80
N ASP A 298 -26.74 21.44 8.98
CA ASP A 298 -27.20 21.57 7.61
C ASP A 298 -28.25 20.49 7.25
N PRO A 299 -29.55 20.81 7.34
CA PRO A 299 -30.63 19.89 6.99
C PRO A 299 -30.70 19.52 5.50
N LYS A 300 -29.87 20.13 4.64
CA LYS A 300 -29.77 19.79 3.21
C LYS A 300 -28.53 18.94 2.89
N PHE A 301 -27.72 18.60 3.89
CA PHE A 301 -26.50 17.82 3.69
C PHE A 301 -26.80 16.34 3.46
N ALA A 302 -27.07 15.98 2.20
CA ALA A 302 -27.44 14.62 1.80
C ALA A 302 -26.42 13.56 2.25
N GLY A 303 -25.12 13.86 2.16
CA GLY A 303 -24.04 12.97 2.61
C GLY A 303 -24.09 12.65 4.10
N ALA A 304 -24.45 13.61 4.96
CA ALA A 304 -24.60 13.37 6.39
C ALA A 304 -25.77 12.42 6.70
N PHE A 305 -26.89 12.56 5.97
CA PHE A 305 -28.01 11.62 6.08
C PHE A 305 -27.64 10.20 5.59
N ALA A 306 -26.88 10.08 4.49
CA ALA A 306 -26.37 8.80 4.02
C ALA A 306 -25.43 8.14 5.04
N GLY A 307 -24.53 8.93 5.65
CA GLY A 307 -23.68 8.49 6.75
C GLY A 307 -24.48 7.98 7.96
N LEU A 308 -25.51 8.74 8.37
CA LEU A 308 -26.40 8.37 9.48
C LEU A 308 -27.18 7.08 9.19
N ALA A 309 -27.68 6.92 7.96
CA ALA A 309 -28.35 5.70 7.50
C ALA A 309 -27.43 4.48 7.66
N ARG A 310 -26.18 4.61 7.20
CA ARG A 310 -25.18 3.54 7.27
C ARG A 310 -24.77 3.20 8.71
N VAL A 311 -24.65 4.20 9.58
CA VAL A 311 -24.40 3.98 11.01
C VAL A 311 -25.54 3.20 11.66
N HIS A 312 -26.79 3.58 11.40
CA HIS A 312 -27.95 2.87 11.94
C HIS A 312 -28.10 1.46 11.38
N ASP A 313 -27.86 1.26 10.08
CA ASP A 313 -27.88 -0.06 9.44
C ASP A 313 -26.83 -0.99 10.05
N TRP A 314 -25.61 -0.50 10.21
CA TRP A 314 -24.53 -1.25 10.85
C TRP A 314 -24.86 -1.60 12.30
N ALA A 315 -25.30 -0.62 13.10
CA ALA A 315 -25.70 -0.83 14.48
C ALA A 315 -26.83 -1.87 14.57
N TYR A 316 -27.81 -1.83 13.66
CA TYR A 316 -28.89 -2.82 13.59
C TYR A 316 -28.35 -4.23 13.37
N HIS A 317 -27.42 -4.41 12.44
CA HIS A 317 -26.88 -5.75 12.14
C HIS A 317 -25.94 -6.29 13.23
N ASP A 318 -25.19 -5.41 13.88
CA ASP A 318 -24.14 -5.80 14.83
C ASP A 318 -24.67 -5.95 16.28
N PHE A 319 -25.25 -4.89 16.86
CA PHE A 319 -25.50 -4.84 18.32
C PHE A 319 -26.87 -4.31 18.77
N ASP A 320 -27.68 -3.69 17.91
CA ASP A 320 -28.98 -3.08 18.25
C ASP A 320 -30.09 -3.48 17.25
N LYS A 321 -30.53 -4.73 17.34
CA LYS A 321 -31.50 -5.38 16.41
C LYS A 321 -32.96 -4.96 16.65
N THR A 322 -33.20 -3.67 16.92
CA THR A 322 -34.53 -3.13 17.18
C THR A 322 -35.24 -2.66 15.90
N PRO A 323 -36.57 -2.81 15.79
CA PRO A 323 -37.34 -2.24 14.68
C PRO A 323 -37.16 -0.73 14.56
N GLU A 324 -37.05 -0.02 15.68
CA GLU A 324 -36.83 1.41 15.74
C GLU A 324 -35.52 1.81 15.07
N ARG A 325 -34.42 1.07 15.32
CA ARG A 325 -33.12 1.31 14.68
C ARG A 325 -33.18 1.13 13.17
N LYS A 326 -33.89 0.09 12.71
CA LYS A 326 -34.10 -0.16 11.28
C LYS A 326 -34.90 0.96 10.61
N GLU A 327 -35.95 1.46 11.25
CA GLU A 327 -36.74 2.57 10.69
C GLU A 327 -35.95 3.89 10.68
N LYS A 328 -35.09 4.14 11.67
CA LYS A 328 -34.14 5.27 11.61
C LYS A 328 -33.20 5.19 10.40
N ALA A 329 -32.63 4.00 10.13
CA ALA A 329 -31.77 3.79 8.96
C ALA A 329 -32.51 4.10 7.66
N ARG A 330 -33.75 3.58 7.52
CA ARG A 330 -34.61 3.82 6.36
C ARG A 330 -34.92 5.30 6.17
N ALA A 331 -35.37 5.98 7.23
CA ALA A 331 -35.76 7.38 7.15
C ALA A 331 -34.60 8.31 6.75
N ALA A 332 -33.39 8.01 7.26
CA ALA A 332 -32.18 8.73 6.88
C ALA A 332 -31.81 8.51 5.41
N ALA A 333 -31.84 7.26 4.92
CA ALA A 333 -31.59 6.93 3.51
C ALA A 333 -32.60 7.61 2.57
N GLU A 334 -33.89 7.53 2.89
CA GLU A 334 -34.95 8.20 2.10
C GLU A 334 -34.75 9.72 2.05
N THR A 335 -34.26 10.33 3.15
CA THR A 335 -33.93 11.75 3.17
C THR A 335 -32.71 12.06 2.30
N ALA A 336 -31.66 11.25 2.35
CA ALA A 336 -30.47 11.39 1.51
C ALA A 336 -30.84 11.32 0.02
N ILE A 337 -31.60 10.30 -0.39
CA ILE A 337 -32.07 10.12 -1.78
C ILE A 337 -32.96 11.30 -2.21
N ARG A 338 -33.85 11.77 -1.33
CA ARG A 338 -34.72 12.92 -1.64
C ARG A 338 -33.93 14.21 -1.86
N LEU A 339 -32.87 14.44 -1.07
CA LEU A 339 -31.99 15.60 -1.21
C LEU A 339 -31.07 15.47 -2.43
N GLN A 340 -30.59 14.26 -2.71
CA GLN A 340 -29.69 13.96 -3.81
C GLN A 340 -29.96 12.56 -4.39
N PRO A 341 -30.80 12.46 -5.43
CA PRO A 341 -31.17 11.18 -6.03
C PRO A 341 -30.01 10.42 -6.70
N ASP A 342 -28.96 11.14 -7.07
CA ASP A 342 -27.76 10.63 -7.73
C ASP A 342 -26.58 10.39 -6.76
N LEU A 343 -26.81 10.44 -5.44
CA LEU A 343 -25.78 10.20 -4.43
C LEU A 343 -25.45 8.71 -4.36
N PRO A 344 -24.23 8.26 -4.71
CA PRO A 344 -23.87 6.84 -4.68
C PRO A 344 -23.96 6.19 -3.29
N GLU A 345 -23.82 6.99 -2.23
CA GLU A 345 -23.79 6.54 -0.85
C GLU A 345 -25.19 6.40 -0.20
N ALA A 346 -26.26 6.87 -0.86
CA ALA A 346 -27.60 7.00 -0.29
C ALA A 346 -28.47 5.74 -0.33
#